data_AF-A0A512RSP4-F1
#
_entry.id   AF-A0A512RSP4-F1
#
_cell.length_a   1.000
_cell.length_b   1.000
_cell.length_c   1.000
_cell.angle_alpha   90.00
_cell.angle_beta   90.00
_cell.angle_gamma   90.00
#
_symmetry.space_group_name_H-M   'P 1'
#
loop_
_entity.id
_entity.type
_entity.pdbx_description
1 polymer ?
#
loop_
_entity_poly.entity_id
_entity_poly.type
_entity_poly.pdbx_seq_one_letter_code
_entity_poly.pdbx_strand_id
1 'polypeptide(L)'
;MAKITRTIRVRGSKTMTGFVFFLTAVFFFVIGWMKEAKALMWVAVAICTLLTLLSLVRRRTVVTLDDKGIRYKSPFWNLHFLWRDVRACGVYYVRNREVYPHQPGQGDLALHDKWPLTIFVSTRMHYFPQRQNRFINRNCIHFRWNREAWSVIARNVNGECKACITP
;
A
#
# COMPACT_ATOMS: atom_id res chain seq x y z
N MET A 1 -26.20 -17.42 12.46
CA MET A 1 -25.42 -16.19 12.77
C MET A 1 -25.22 -15.41 11.47
N ALA A 2 -25.81 -14.22 11.33
CA ALA A 2 -25.68 -13.42 10.11
C ALA A 2 -24.25 -12.89 9.98
N LYS A 3 -23.55 -13.30 8.92
CA LYS A 3 -22.18 -12.87 8.63
C LYS A 3 -22.24 -11.44 8.11
N ILE A 4 -22.04 -10.47 8.99
CA ILE A 4 -22.01 -9.05 8.62
C ILE A 4 -20.80 -8.83 7.72
N THR A 5 -21.04 -8.68 6.41
CA THR A 5 -20.03 -8.35 5.39
C THR A 5 -19.56 -6.91 5.58
N ARG A 6 -18.74 -6.63 6.61
CA ARG A 6 -18.19 -5.28 6.82
C ARG A 6 -17.09 -5.04 5.78
N THR A 7 -17.41 -4.22 4.78
CA THR A 7 -16.44 -3.78 3.77
C THR A 7 -15.43 -2.84 4.41
N ILE A 8 -14.22 -3.32 4.68
CA ILE A 8 -13.12 -2.48 5.20
C ILE A 8 -12.41 -1.82 4.02
N ARG A 9 -12.42 -0.48 3.97
CA ARG A 9 -11.70 0.30 2.96
C ARG A 9 -10.39 0.80 3.53
N VAL A 10 -9.27 0.34 2.98
CA VAL A 10 -7.93 0.85 3.33
C VAL A 10 -7.51 1.91 2.31
N ARG A 11 -7.25 3.14 2.76
CA ARG A 11 -6.77 4.27 1.93
C ARG A 11 -5.31 4.57 2.26
N GLY A 12 -4.50 4.86 1.22
CA GLY A 12 -3.09 5.23 1.38
C GLY A 12 -2.92 6.54 2.15
N SER A 13 -1.87 6.64 2.98
CA SER A 13 -1.59 7.84 3.78
C SER A 13 -0.93 8.96 2.95
N LYS A 14 -0.97 10.19 3.49
CA LYS A 14 -0.29 11.36 2.92
C LYS A 14 1.23 11.20 3.10
N THR A 15 1.99 11.17 2.01
CA THR A 15 3.46 11.19 2.09
C THR A 15 3.97 12.64 2.07
N MET A 16 4.79 13.00 3.07
CA MET A 16 5.46 14.31 3.17
C MET A 16 6.27 14.68 1.91
N THR A 17 6.77 13.67 1.19
CA THR A 17 7.50 13.81 -0.08
C THR A 17 6.74 14.63 -1.13
N GLY A 18 5.42 14.50 -1.22
CA GLY A 18 4.62 15.27 -2.19
C GLY A 18 4.59 16.77 -1.91
N PHE A 19 4.74 17.16 -0.65
CA PHE A 19 4.79 18.57 -0.24
C PHE A 19 6.11 19.23 -0.65
N VAL A 20 7.24 18.52 -0.52
CA VAL A 20 8.56 19.02 -0.95
C VAL A 20 8.57 19.28 -2.45
N PHE A 21 8.13 18.31 -3.27
CA PHE A 21 8.06 18.47 -4.72
C PHE A 21 7.11 19.61 -5.16
N PHE A 22 6.02 19.81 -4.42
CA PHE A 22 5.11 20.94 -4.69
C PHE A 22 5.81 22.29 -4.45
N LEU A 23 6.53 22.44 -3.33
CA LEU A 23 7.29 23.67 -3.05
C LEU A 23 8.39 23.91 -4.10
N THR A 24 9.09 22.85 -4.53
CA THR A 24 10.08 22.96 -5.61
C THR A 24 9.46 23.44 -6.92
N ALA A 25 8.27 22.93 -7.27
CA ALA A 25 7.55 23.37 -8.47
C ALA A 25 7.15 24.85 -8.38
N VAL A 26 6.64 25.30 -7.23
CA VAL A 26 6.32 26.71 -6.98
C VAL A 26 7.57 27.59 -7.13
N PHE A 27 8.69 27.16 -6.56
CA PHE A 27 9.96 27.89 -6.66
C PHE A 27 10.45 28.05 -8.11
N PHE A 28 10.43 26.96 -8.89
CA PHE A 28 10.77 27.01 -10.33
C PHE A 28 9.80 27.87 -11.14
N PHE A 29 8.52 27.88 -10.78
CA PHE A 29 7.55 28.74 -11.44
C PHE A 29 7.84 30.22 -11.18
N VAL A 30 8.13 30.60 -9.92
CA VAL A 30 8.46 31.99 -9.56
C VAL A 30 9.75 32.45 -10.21
N ILE A 31 10.83 31.66 -10.15
CA ILE A 31 12.09 32.02 -10.82
C ILE A 31 11.92 32.08 -12.34
N GLY A 32 11.21 31.10 -12.92
CA GLY A 32 10.91 31.07 -14.34
C GLY A 32 10.16 32.31 -14.79
N TRP A 33 9.20 32.77 -13.99
CA TRP A 33 8.48 34.01 -14.21
C TRP A 33 9.39 35.24 -14.12
N MET A 34 10.17 35.37 -13.03
CA MET A 34 11.06 36.51 -12.81
C MET A 34 12.16 36.65 -13.86
N LYS A 35 12.63 35.54 -14.43
CA LYS A 35 13.74 35.51 -15.42
C LYS A 35 13.27 35.28 -16.85
N GLU A 36 11.96 35.30 -17.11
CA GLU A 36 11.35 34.94 -18.41
C GLU A 36 11.80 33.57 -18.97
N ALA A 37 12.26 32.68 -18.09
CA ALA A 37 12.79 31.38 -18.44
C ALA A 37 11.64 30.37 -18.63
N LYS A 38 11.04 30.40 -19.83
CA LYS A 38 9.91 29.54 -20.22
C LYS A 38 10.15 28.05 -19.94
N ALA A 39 11.39 27.56 -20.09
CA ALA A 39 11.75 26.18 -19.80
C ALA A 39 11.51 25.79 -18.32
N LEU A 40 11.86 26.67 -17.37
CA LEU A 40 11.63 26.42 -15.93
C LEU A 40 10.14 26.40 -15.59
N MET A 41 9.34 27.23 -16.25
CA MET A 41 7.88 27.23 -16.08
C MET A 41 7.27 25.90 -16.56
N TRP A 42 7.70 25.38 -17.72
CA TRP A 42 7.23 24.08 -18.21
C TRP A 42 7.63 22.92 -17.29
N VAL A 43 8.84 22.95 -16.73
CA VAL A 43 9.27 21.97 -15.72
C VAL A 43 8.39 22.02 -14.48
N ALA A 44 8.07 23.22 -13.96
CA ALA A 44 7.16 23.38 -12.83
C ALA A 44 5.76 22.81 -13.11
N VAL A 45 5.20 23.11 -14.28
CA VAL A 45 3.90 22.57 -14.72
C VAL A 45 3.92 21.05 -14.83
N ALA A 46 4.99 20.47 -15.39
CA ALA A 46 5.14 19.02 -15.48
C ALA A 46 5.17 18.36 -14.10
N ILE A 47 5.90 18.92 -13.13
CA ILE A 47 5.95 18.43 -11.75
C ILE A 47 4.54 18.49 -11.11
N CYS A 48 3.85 19.63 -11.20
CA CYS A 48 2.50 19.79 -10.66
C CYS A 48 1.49 18.80 -11.28
N THR A 49 1.57 18.59 -12.60
CA THR A 49 0.73 17.64 -13.32
C THR A 49 0.98 16.21 -12.82
N LEU A 50 2.25 15.81 -12.70
CA LEU A 50 2.64 14.50 -12.18
C LEU A 50 2.14 14.27 -10.74
N LEU A 51 2.32 15.26 -9.86
CA LEU A 51 1.85 15.19 -8.48
C LEU A 51 0.32 15.04 -8.41
N THR A 52 -0.41 15.75 -9.27
CA THR A 52 -1.87 15.68 -9.36
C THR A 52 -2.33 14.29 -9.82
N LEU A 53 -1.71 13.75 -10.87
CA LEU A 53 -1.99 12.40 -11.35
C LEU A 53 -1.71 11.35 -10.28
N LEU A 54 -0.56 11.42 -9.60
CA LEU A 54 -0.22 10.50 -8.51
C LEU A 54 -1.22 10.60 -7.34
N SER A 55 -1.65 11.81 -6.98
CA SER A 55 -2.66 12.05 -5.95
C SER A 55 -4.01 11.44 -6.35
N LEU A 56 -4.44 11.62 -7.60
CA LEU A 56 -5.68 11.04 -8.12
C LEU A 56 -5.64 9.51 -8.09
N VAL A 57 -4.54 8.90 -8.53
CA VAL A 57 -4.33 7.45 -8.48
C VAL A 57 -4.45 6.96 -7.03
N ARG A 58 -3.73 7.57 -6.09
CA ARG A 58 -3.78 7.19 -4.67
C ARG A 58 -5.18 7.35 -4.05
N ARG A 59 -5.93 8.38 -4.43
CA ARG A 59 -7.30 8.62 -3.93
C ARG A 59 -8.30 7.59 -4.46
N ARG A 60 -8.08 7.09 -5.68
CA ARG A 60 -8.92 6.08 -6.35
C ARG A 60 -8.53 4.65 -6.05
N THR A 61 -7.34 4.41 -5.48
CA THR A 61 -6.94 3.09 -5.02
C THR A 61 -7.68 2.71 -3.75
N VAL A 62 -8.43 1.61 -3.81
CA VAL A 62 -9.23 1.07 -2.71
C VAL A 62 -9.00 -0.44 -2.62
N VAL A 63 -8.68 -0.90 -1.41
CA VAL A 63 -8.74 -2.32 -1.05
C VAL A 63 -10.02 -2.54 -0.26
N THR A 64 -10.84 -3.51 -0.65
CA THR A 64 -12.05 -3.94 0.04
C THR A 64 -11.95 -5.40 0.42
N LEU A 65 -12.29 -5.73 1.67
CA LEU A 65 -12.37 -7.10 2.15
C LEU A 65 -13.84 -7.47 2.35
N ASP A 66 -14.28 -8.59 1.77
CA ASP A 66 -15.64 -9.12 1.89
C ASP A 66 -15.62 -10.64 2.18
N ASP A 67 -16.80 -11.27 2.20
CA ASP A 67 -16.92 -12.71 2.48
C ASP A 67 -16.39 -13.61 1.35
N LYS A 68 -16.24 -13.06 0.14
CA LYS A 68 -15.75 -13.81 -1.04
C LYS A 68 -14.23 -13.70 -1.15
N GLY A 69 -13.64 -12.58 -0.72
CA GLY A 69 -12.22 -12.36 -0.82
C GLY A 69 -11.77 -10.91 -0.59
N ILE A 70 -10.64 -10.58 -1.21
CA ILE A 70 -10.05 -9.25 -1.21
C ILE A 70 -10.15 -8.68 -2.62
N ARG A 71 -10.74 -7.50 -2.76
CA ARG A 71 -10.74 -6.77 -4.03
C ARG A 71 -9.83 -5.57 -3.96
N TYR A 72 -9.04 -5.39 -5.00
CA TYR A 72 -8.18 -4.24 -5.20
C TYR A 72 -8.65 -3.49 -6.44
N LYS A 73 -9.06 -2.23 -6.25
CA LYS A 73 -9.48 -1.35 -7.35
C LYS A 73 -8.57 -0.14 -7.37
N SER A 74 -7.95 0.13 -8.51
CA SER A 74 -7.20 1.35 -8.82
C SER A 74 -7.54 1.78 -10.26
N PRO A 75 -7.14 2.97 -10.73
CA PRO A 75 -7.39 3.37 -12.12
C PRO A 75 -6.83 2.40 -13.17
N PHE A 76 -5.79 1.62 -12.82
CA PHE A 76 -5.09 0.73 -13.76
C PHE A 76 -5.41 -0.75 -13.56
N TRP A 77 -5.97 -1.12 -12.42
CA TRP A 77 -6.12 -2.53 -12.02
C TRP A 77 -7.42 -2.73 -11.26
N ASN A 78 -8.13 -3.80 -11.61
CA ASN A 78 -9.26 -4.33 -10.86
C ASN A 78 -9.00 -5.82 -10.61
N LEU A 79 -8.56 -6.16 -9.41
CA LEU A 79 -8.14 -7.50 -9.04
C LEU A 79 -9.05 -8.04 -7.93
N HIS A 80 -9.27 -9.35 -7.96
CA HIS A 80 -10.06 -10.07 -6.96
C HIS A 80 -9.32 -11.34 -6.54
N PHE A 81 -9.02 -11.44 -5.24
CA PHE A 81 -8.35 -12.56 -4.61
C PHE A 81 -9.37 -13.29 -3.76
N LEU A 82 -9.86 -14.44 -4.21
CA LEU A 82 -10.78 -15.24 -3.40
C LEU A 82 -10.03 -15.81 -2.20
N TRP A 83 -10.71 -15.97 -1.06
CA TRP A 83 -10.07 -16.52 0.15
C TRP A 83 -9.43 -17.89 -0.10
N ARG A 84 -10.08 -18.75 -0.89
CA ARG A 84 -9.57 -20.08 -1.27
C ARG A 84 -8.29 -20.06 -2.11
N ASP A 85 -8.02 -18.95 -2.79
CA ASP A 85 -6.85 -18.80 -3.64
C ASP A 85 -5.66 -18.21 -2.87
N VAL A 86 -5.88 -17.70 -1.67
CA VAL A 86 -4.82 -17.15 -0.82
C VAL A 86 -3.98 -18.29 -0.26
N ARG A 87 -2.67 -18.28 -0.56
CA ARG A 87 -1.71 -19.31 -0.16
C ARG A 87 -0.59 -18.79 0.74
N ALA A 88 -0.31 -17.49 0.72
CA ALA A 88 0.62 -16.85 1.66
C ALA A 88 0.08 -15.48 2.10
N CYS A 89 0.17 -15.15 3.39
CA CYS A 89 -0.20 -13.84 3.90
C CYS A 89 0.60 -13.50 5.16
N GLY A 90 0.74 -12.21 5.44
CA GLY A 90 1.45 -11.79 6.64
C GLY A 90 1.57 -10.29 6.76
N VAL A 91 2.27 -9.88 7.81
CA VAL A 91 2.55 -8.48 8.13
C VAL A 91 4.07 -8.32 8.14
N TYR A 92 4.55 -7.21 7.61
CA TYR A 92 5.96 -6.89 7.60
C TYR A 92 6.19 -5.39 7.72
N TYR A 93 7.39 -5.02 8.13
CA TYR A 93 7.92 -3.67 7.99
C TYR A 93 9.24 -3.71 7.25
N VAL A 94 9.73 -2.53 6.85
CA VAL A 94 11.04 -2.40 6.23
C VAL A 94 11.90 -1.42 6.98
N ARG A 95 13.10 -1.88 7.33
CA ARG A 95 14.13 -1.14 8.04
C ARG A 95 15.45 -1.40 7.34
N ASN A 96 16.29 -0.37 7.18
CA ASN A 96 17.62 -0.51 6.55
C ASN A 96 17.63 -1.26 5.20
N ARG A 97 16.57 -1.07 4.40
CA ARG A 97 16.35 -1.76 3.10
C ARG A 97 16.02 -3.26 3.18
N GLU A 98 15.91 -3.83 4.37
CA GLU A 98 15.56 -5.22 4.63
C GLU A 98 14.09 -5.38 5.05
N VAL A 99 13.51 -6.54 4.75
CA VAL A 99 12.12 -6.87 5.05
C VAL A 99 12.06 -7.76 6.28
N TYR A 100 11.36 -7.30 7.30
CA TYR A 100 11.22 -8.03 8.56
C TYR A 100 9.75 -8.43 8.75
N PRO A 101 9.49 -9.73 8.99
CA PRO A 101 8.15 -10.19 9.33
C PRO A 101 7.74 -9.66 10.71
N HIS A 102 6.44 -9.43 10.88
CA HIS A 102 5.85 -8.96 12.12
C HIS A 102 4.76 -9.93 12.57
N GLN A 103 4.84 -10.39 13.83
CA GLN A 103 3.83 -11.26 14.41
C GLN A 103 2.68 -10.41 15.00
N PRO A 104 1.45 -10.54 14.49
CA PRO A 104 0.34 -9.65 14.84
C PRO A 104 -0.31 -9.92 16.21
N GLY A 105 0.45 -10.45 17.18
CA GLY A 105 -0.02 -10.79 18.53
C GLY A 105 0.72 -10.07 19.67
N GLN A 106 1.81 -9.34 19.40
CA GLN A 106 2.52 -8.57 20.42
C GLN A 106 1.85 -7.19 20.57
N GLY A 107 1.42 -6.90 21.80
CA GLY A 107 0.48 -5.85 22.15
C GLY A 107 0.91 -4.39 21.96
N ASP A 108 2.00 -4.06 21.27
CA ASP A 108 2.51 -2.69 21.23
C ASP A 108 2.39 -2.03 19.86
N LEU A 109 1.26 -1.35 19.66
CA LEU A 109 1.18 -0.21 18.72
C LEU A 109 2.26 0.85 19.06
N ALA A 110 2.70 0.93 20.32
CA ALA A 110 3.68 1.90 20.81
C ALA A 110 5.11 1.69 20.28
N LEU A 111 5.53 0.46 19.93
CA LEU A 111 6.87 0.21 19.39
C LEU A 111 6.99 0.50 17.88
N HIS A 112 5.87 0.56 17.16
CA HIS A 112 5.86 0.58 15.69
C HIS A 112 5.60 1.95 15.06
N ASP A 113 5.48 3.01 15.86
CA ASP A 113 5.37 4.39 15.35
C ASP A 113 6.55 4.79 14.43
N LYS A 114 7.70 4.10 14.55
CA LYS A 114 8.89 4.38 13.74
C LYS A 114 8.87 3.72 12.35
N TRP A 115 8.12 2.65 12.13
CA TRP A 115 8.18 1.88 10.87
C TRP A 115 6.79 1.49 10.35
N PRO A 116 6.40 1.92 9.14
CA PRO A 116 5.07 1.64 8.62
C PRO A 116 4.88 0.15 8.33
N LEU A 117 3.95 -0.48 9.05
CA LEU A 117 3.54 -1.86 8.83
C LEU A 117 2.71 -2.01 7.54
N THR A 118 2.96 -3.11 6.84
CA THR A 118 2.30 -3.47 5.56
C THR A 118 1.80 -4.91 5.65
N ILE A 119 0.58 -5.13 5.17
CA ILE A 119 0.00 -6.46 4.96
C ILE A 119 0.36 -6.90 3.55
N PHE A 120 0.82 -8.14 3.39
CA PHE A 120 0.90 -8.81 2.09
C PHE A 120 -0.08 -9.97 2.02
N VAL A 121 -0.63 -10.19 0.84
CA VAL A 121 -1.44 -11.37 0.51
C VAL A 121 -1.01 -11.86 -0.86
N SER A 122 -0.78 -13.17 -0.99
CA SER A 122 -0.38 -13.81 -2.23
C SER A 122 -1.11 -15.12 -2.48
N THR A 123 -1.30 -15.43 -3.76
CA THR A 123 -1.79 -16.74 -4.24
C THR A 123 -0.67 -17.77 -4.40
N ARG A 124 0.58 -17.39 -4.15
CA ARG A 124 1.76 -18.29 -4.22
C ARG A 124 2.08 -18.83 -2.82
N MET A 125 2.29 -20.14 -2.71
CA MET A 125 2.54 -20.85 -1.44
C MET A 125 3.79 -20.35 -0.68
N HIS A 126 4.84 -19.96 -1.39
CA HIS A 126 6.13 -19.57 -0.80
C HIS A 126 6.48 -18.09 -1.07
N TYR A 127 5.48 -17.21 -1.06
CA TYR A 127 5.73 -15.80 -1.27
C TYR A 127 6.31 -15.16 -0.01
N PHE A 128 7.53 -14.63 -0.12
CA PHE A 128 8.11 -13.73 0.87
C PHE A 128 8.22 -12.30 0.29
N PRO A 129 7.74 -11.27 0.99
CA PRO A 129 7.86 -9.90 0.52
C PRO A 129 9.33 -9.49 0.41
N GLN A 130 9.76 -9.13 -0.79
CA GLN A 130 11.04 -8.48 -1.01
C GLN A 130 10.83 -6.98 -1.21
N ARG A 131 11.84 -6.16 -0.88
CA ARG A 131 11.77 -4.70 -1.07
C ARG A 131 11.37 -4.33 -2.50
N GLN A 132 11.91 -5.04 -3.48
CA GLN A 132 11.70 -4.78 -4.91
C GLN A 132 10.32 -5.29 -5.38
N ASN A 133 9.70 -6.24 -4.66
CA ASN A 133 8.45 -6.91 -5.06
C ASN A 133 7.21 -6.38 -4.32
N ARG A 134 7.19 -5.10 -3.92
CA ARG A 134 6.00 -4.47 -3.30
C ARG A 134 4.91 -4.06 -4.31
N PHE A 135 5.07 -4.46 -5.57
CA PHE A 135 4.12 -4.09 -6.60
C PHE A 135 2.89 -4.99 -6.55
N ILE A 136 1.75 -4.34 -6.75
CA ILE A 136 0.48 -5.03 -6.87
C ILE A 136 0.41 -5.69 -8.24
N ASN A 137 0.15 -6.98 -8.25
CA ASN A 137 0.05 -7.79 -9.46
C ASN A 137 -1.06 -8.84 -9.28
N ARG A 138 -1.30 -9.69 -10.29
CA ARG A 138 -2.38 -10.70 -10.27
C ARG A 138 -2.26 -11.74 -9.16
N ASN A 139 -1.06 -11.93 -8.60
CA ASN A 139 -0.76 -12.95 -7.61
C ASN A 139 -0.40 -12.38 -6.23
N CYS A 140 -0.17 -11.07 -6.11
CA CYS A 140 0.27 -10.44 -4.86
C CYS A 140 -0.36 -9.05 -4.70
N ILE A 141 -0.84 -8.76 -3.49
CA ILE A 141 -1.26 -7.41 -3.07
C ILE A 141 -0.54 -7.01 -1.80
N HIS A 142 -0.22 -5.72 -1.73
CA HIS A 142 0.40 -5.09 -0.58
C HIS A 142 -0.41 -3.87 -0.21
N PHE A 143 -0.78 -3.74 1.06
CA PHE A 143 -1.51 -2.57 1.53
C PHE A 143 -1.20 -2.27 2.99
N ARG A 144 -1.48 -1.03 3.39
CA ARG A 144 -1.15 -0.54 4.74
C ARG A 144 -1.80 -1.41 5.81
N TRP A 145 -1.06 -1.64 6.90
CA TRP A 145 -1.59 -2.29 8.09
C TRP A 145 -2.88 -1.63 8.59
N ASN A 146 -3.87 -2.47 8.85
CA ASN A 146 -5.11 -2.13 9.51
C ASN A 146 -5.53 -3.38 10.32
N ARG A 147 -5.72 -3.20 11.63
CA ARG A 147 -6.01 -4.32 12.55
C ARG A 147 -7.30 -5.05 12.18
N GLU A 148 -8.34 -4.32 11.80
CA GLU A 148 -9.61 -4.91 11.36
C GLU A 148 -9.41 -5.70 10.06
N ALA A 149 -8.68 -5.15 9.09
CA ALA A 149 -8.40 -5.84 7.83
C ALA A 149 -7.63 -7.15 8.07
N TRP A 150 -6.59 -7.10 8.91
CA TRP A 150 -5.85 -8.30 9.28
C TRP A 150 -6.73 -9.34 9.99
N SER A 151 -7.61 -8.92 10.90
CA SER A 151 -8.53 -9.84 11.58
C SER A 151 -9.47 -10.58 10.62
N VAL A 152 -9.85 -9.96 9.50
CA VAL A 152 -10.68 -10.61 8.47
C VAL A 152 -9.85 -11.61 7.68
N ILE A 153 -8.62 -11.24 7.29
CA ILE A 153 -7.69 -12.13 6.57
C ILE A 153 -7.37 -13.35 7.42
N ALA A 154 -6.88 -13.14 8.64
CA ALA A 154 -6.46 -14.21 9.55
C ALA A 154 -7.59 -15.18 9.94
N ARG A 155 -8.86 -14.77 9.82
CA ARG A 155 -10.03 -15.63 10.04
C ARG A 155 -10.42 -16.46 8.82
N ASN A 156 -10.26 -15.92 7.61
CA ASN A 156 -10.68 -16.62 6.38
C ASN A 156 -9.58 -17.47 5.75
N VAL A 157 -8.33 -17.27 6.16
CA VAL A 157 -7.18 -17.97 5.60
C VAL A 157 -6.73 -19.05 6.60
N ASN A 158 -6.62 -20.30 6.13
CA ASN A 158 -6.24 -21.47 6.94
C ASN A 158 -4.88 -21.27 7.63
N GLY A 159 -4.68 -21.91 8.78
CA GLY A 159 -3.47 -21.79 9.62
C GLY A 159 -2.15 -22.07 8.88
N GLU A 160 -2.17 -22.88 7.81
CA GLU A 160 -1.02 -23.15 6.93
C GLU A 160 -0.48 -21.90 6.23
N CYS A 161 -1.37 -20.95 5.93
CA CYS A 161 -0.99 -19.70 5.28
C CYS A 161 -0.33 -18.69 6.24
N LYS A 162 -0.33 -18.99 7.56
CA LYS A 162 0.35 -18.20 8.60
C LYS A 162 1.86 -18.50 8.67
N ALA A 163 2.34 -19.47 7.90
CA ALA A 163 3.73 -19.94 7.91
C ALA A 163 4.47 -19.53 6.62
N CYS A 164 4.92 -18.28 6.57
CA CYS A 164 6.10 -17.87 5.80
C CYS A 164 6.87 -16.83 6.64
N ILE A 165 7.10 -17.17 7.91
CA ILE A 165 7.94 -16.42 8.84
C ILE A 165 8.93 -17.42 9.44
N THR A 166 9.74 -18.03 8.59
CA THR A 166 11.01 -18.64 8.99
C THR A 166 11.96 -18.51 7.80
N PRO A 167 13.21 -18.09 8.03
CA PRO A 167 14.25 -18.11 7.01
C PRO A 167 14.50 -19.54 6.50
#